data_AF-A0A4V4EKG5-F1
#
_entry.id   AF-A0A4V4EKG5-F1
#
_cell.length_a   1.000
_cell.length_b   1.000
_cell.length_c   1.000
_cell.angle_alpha   90.00
_cell.angle_beta   90.00
_cell.angle_gamma   90.00
#
_symmetry.space_group_name_H-M   'P 1'
#
loop_
_entity.id
_entity.type
_entity.pdbx_description
1 polymer ?
#
loop_
_entity_poly.entity_id
_entity_poly.type
_entity_poly.pdbx_seq_one_letter_code
_entity_poly.pdbx_strand_id
1 'polypeptide(L)'
;MPARSKRPCRHRGCPAITNDPSGYCDAHRQQHAGDGWRNYQGGKSRHERGYGRPWEIRRARILQRDKYLCQNCRRHGIATKATSVDHIIPKARGGTDDDSNLESLCWPCHRAKTATERTR
;
A
#
# COMPACT_ATOMS: atom_id res chain seq x y z
N MET A 1 12.86 10.60 31.86
CA MET A 1 11.42 10.39 31.59
C MET A 1 11.02 9.04 32.18
N PRO A 2 9.87 8.90 32.86
CA PRO A 2 9.46 7.62 33.44
C PRO A 2 9.20 6.57 32.36
N ALA A 3 9.44 5.30 32.70
CA ALA A 3 9.15 4.18 31.82
C ALA A 3 7.65 4.12 31.50
N ARG A 4 7.31 3.82 30.24
CA ARG A 4 5.92 3.74 29.78
C ARG A 4 5.22 2.58 30.50
N SER A 5 4.03 2.83 31.06
CA SER A 5 3.20 1.80 31.70
C SER A 5 2.74 0.73 30.69
N LYS A 6 2.70 -0.53 31.16
CA LYS A 6 2.19 -1.67 30.38
C LYS A 6 0.71 -1.49 30.08
N ARG A 7 0.32 -1.81 28.84
CA ARG A 7 -1.06 -1.71 28.35
C ARG A 7 -1.57 -3.10 27.93
N PRO A 8 -2.88 -3.37 27.98
CA PRO A 8 -3.44 -4.62 27.46
C PRO A 8 -3.13 -4.79 25.97
N CYS A 9 -2.98 -6.05 25.54
CA CYS A 9 -2.88 -6.40 24.13
C CYS A 9 -4.18 -6.02 23.40
N ARG A 10 -4.05 -5.41 22.23
CA ARG A 10 -5.19 -5.00 21.39
C ARG A 10 -5.89 -6.15 20.65
N HIS A 11 -5.28 -7.34 20.62
CA HIS A 11 -5.90 -8.51 20.02
C HIS A 11 -7.15 -8.90 20.84
N ARG A 12 -8.30 -9.00 20.17
CA ARG A 12 -9.58 -9.29 20.85
C ARG A 12 -9.47 -10.60 21.63
N GLY A 13 -9.79 -10.56 22.91
CA GLY A 13 -9.76 -11.75 23.79
C GLY A 13 -8.36 -12.13 24.31
N CYS A 14 -7.30 -11.38 23.99
CA CYS A 14 -5.97 -11.65 24.55
C CYS A 14 -5.81 -11.00 25.94
N PRO A 15 -5.52 -11.77 27.01
CA PRO A 15 -5.33 -11.22 28.35
C PRO A 15 -3.91 -10.64 28.59
N ALA A 16 -3.00 -10.80 27.63
CA ALA A 16 -1.60 -10.39 27.80
C ALA A 16 -1.44 -8.86 27.87
N ILE A 17 -0.45 -8.40 28.64
CA ILE A 17 -0.03 -7.00 28.70
C ILE A 17 1.28 -6.79 27.94
N THR A 18 1.45 -5.62 27.33
CA THR A 18 2.60 -5.30 26.48
C THR A 18 3.04 -3.85 26.67
N ASN A 19 4.34 -3.61 26.49
CA ASN A 19 4.92 -2.28 26.34
C ASN A 19 5.28 -1.96 24.87
N ASP A 20 5.04 -2.91 23.95
CA ASP A 20 5.41 -2.72 22.55
C ASP A 20 4.61 -1.58 21.91
N PRO A 21 5.26 -0.71 21.12
CA PRO A 21 4.58 0.39 20.43
C PRO A 21 3.42 -0.02 19.52
N SER A 22 3.39 -1.26 19.01
CA SER A 22 2.26 -1.75 18.21
C SER A 22 0.99 -1.97 19.04
N GLY A 23 1.11 -2.11 20.36
CA GLY A 23 0.01 -2.47 21.24
C GLY A 23 -0.35 -3.97 21.21
N TYR A 24 0.51 -4.81 20.64
CA TYR A 24 0.37 -6.28 20.66
C TYR A 24 1.47 -6.96 21.50
N CYS A 25 1.14 -8.09 22.13
CA CYS A 25 2.12 -8.94 22.83
C CYS A 25 3.02 -9.68 21.82
N ASP A 26 4.11 -10.28 22.27
CA ASP A 26 5.04 -10.99 21.37
C ASP A 26 4.35 -12.08 20.53
N ALA A 27 3.36 -12.78 21.10
CA ALA A 27 2.56 -13.79 20.39
C ALA A 27 1.72 -13.22 19.23
N HIS A 28 1.24 -11.98 19.36
CA HIS A 28 0.36 -11.34 18.37
C HIS A 28 1.07 -10.26 17.52
N ARG A 29 2.36 -10.01 17.79
CA ARG A 29 3.14 -8.98 17.08
C ARG A 29 3.23 -9.26 15.58
N GLN A 30 3.45 -10.51 15.19
CA GLN A 30 3.56 -10.91 13.79
C GLN A 30 2.20 -10.92 13.08
N GLN A 31 1.15 -11.39 13.78
CA GLN A 31 -0.20 -11.45 13.23
C GLN A 31 -0.74 -10.07 12.82
N HIS A 32 -0.32 -9.02 13.53
CA HIS A 32 -0.75 -7.64 13.27
C HIS A 32 0.40 -6.74 12.75
N ALA A 33 1.46 -7.32 12.19
CA ALA A 33 2.59 -6.56 11.68
C ALA A 33 2.21 -5.57 10.55
N GLY A 34 1.10 -5.82 9.84
CA GLY A 34 0.56 -4.95 8.78
C GLY A 34 -0.53 -3.97 9.20
N ASP A 35 -1.14 -4.15 10.37
CA ASP A 35 -2.34 -3.40 10.81
C ASP A 35 -1.99 -2.11 11.58
N GLY A 36 -0.71 -1.93 11.91
CA GLY A 36 -0.24 -0.82 12.72
C GLY A 36 0.16 0.42 11.93
N TRP A 37 0.06 1.58 12.58
CA TRP A 37 0.66 2.86 12.17
C TRP A 37 2.20 2.81 12.05
N ARG A 38 2.85 1.66 12.29
CA ARG A 38 4.31 1.43 12.18
C ARG A 38 4.83 1.63 10.75
N ASN A 39 3.98 1.48 9.73
CA ASN A 39 4.35 1.77 8.34
C ASN A 39 4.24 3.26 7.99
N TYR A 40 3.71 4.10 8.90
CA TYR A 40 3.73 5.54 8.71
C TYR A 40 5.15 6.05 8.97
N GLN A 41 5.87 6.32 7.88
CA GLN A 41 7.16 7.00 7.93
C GLN A 41 6.97 8.49 8.23
N GLY A 42 6.62 8.80 9.48
CA GLY A 42 6.52 10.18 9.96
C GLY A 42 7.83 10.91 9.74
N GLY A 43 7.76 12.10 9.14
CA GLY A 43 8.93 12.93 8.84
C GLY A 43 9.50 12.79 7.43
N LYS A 44 9.13 11.76 6.65
CA LYS A 44 9.58 11.65 5.25
C LYS A 44 8.65 12.43 4.31
N SER A 45 9.24 13.34 3.55
CA SER A 45 8.53 14.08 2.50
C SER A 45 7.95 13.13 1.45
N ARG A 46 7.00 13.62 0.64
CA ARG A 46 6.45 12.85 -0.50
C ARG A 46 7.57 12.30 -1.40
N HIS A 47 8.64 13.08 -1.57
CA HIS A 47 9.79 12.74 -2.39
C HIS A 47 10.58 11.56 -1.81
N GLU A 48 10.85 11.57 -0.52
CA GLU A 48 11.59 10.50 0.19
C GLU A 48 10.82 9.18 0.28
N ARG A 49 9.49 9.22 0.13
CA ARG A 49 8.63 8.02 0.08
C ARG A 49 8.53 7.40 -1.31
N GLY A 50 9.29 7.89 -2.29
CA GLY A 50 9.32 7.36 -3.65
C GLY A 50 8.23 7.92 -4.57
N TYR A 51 7.49 8.94 -4.14
CA TYR A 51 6.48 9.66 -4.95
C TYR A 51 6.99 11.02 -5.44
N GLY A 52 8.31 11.19 -5.56
CA GLY A 52 8.91 12.43 -6.06
C GLY A 52 8.82 12.58 -7.58
N ARG A 53 9.51 13.60 -8.12
CA ARG A 53 9.58 13.91 -9.56
C ARG A 53 9.79 12.69 -10.48
N PRO A 54 10.63 11.69 -10.16
CA PRO A 54 10.77 10.49 -11.01
C PRO A 54 9.48 9.68 -11.15
N TRP A 55 8.66 9.62 -10.10
CA TRP A 55 7.36 8.95 -10.15
C TRP A 55 6.36 9.76 -10.97
N GLU A 56 6.35 11.08 -10.87
CA GLU A 56 5.45 11.92 -11.67
C GLU A 56 5.72 11.78 -13.17
N ILE A 57 7.00 11.74 -13.56
CA ILE A 57 7.41 11.50 -14.96
C ILE A 57 6.95 10.11 -15.43
N ARG A 58 7.19 9.06 -14.64
CA ARG A 58 6.74 7.69 -14.97
C ARG A 58 5.23 7.62 -15.05
N ARG A 59 4.50 8.17 -14.07
CA ARG A 59 3.04 8.22 -14.06
C ARG A 59 2.49 8.89 -15.32
N ALA A 60 3.04 10.03 -15.73
CA ALA A 60 2.61 10.72 -16.95
C ALA A 60 2.85 9.86 -18.19
N ARG A 61 4.03 9.23 -18.30
CA ARG A 61 4.38 8.33 -19.41
C ARG A 61 3.44 7.13 -19.49
N ILE A 62 3.16 6.46 -18.37
CA ILE A 62 2.28 5.28 -18.34
C ILE A 62 0.85 5.65 -18.70
N LEU A 63 0.34 6.78 -18.17
CA LEU A 63 -0.99 7.28 -18.56
C LEU A 63 -1.06 7.57 -20.07
N GLN A 64 -0.03 8.17 -20.65
CA GLN A 64 0.03 8.45 -22.08
C GLN A 64 0.08 7.16 -22.93
N ARG A 65 0.94 6.20 -22.55
CA ARG A 65 1.03 4.86 -23.18
C ARG A 65 -0.32 4.17 -23.19
N ASP A 66 -1.02 4.24 -22.05
CA ASP A 66 -2.30 3.59 -21.82
C ASP A 66 -3.49 4.39 -22.38
N LYS A 67 -3.23 5.48 -23.11
CA LYS A 67 -4.23 6.41 -23.67
C LYS A 67 -5.21 6.94 -22.63
N TYR A 68 -4.75 7.10 -21.39
CA TYR A 68 -5.56 7.50 -20.23
C TYR A 68 -6.75 6.56 -19.96
N LEU A 69 -6.67 5.31 -20.41
CA LEU A 69 -7.70 4.29 -20.20
C LEU A 69 -7.25 3.28 -19.15
N CYS A 70 -8.21 2.82 -18.35
CA CYS A 70 -8.00 1.74 -17.40
C CYS A 70 -7.70 0.45 -18.16
N GLN A 71 -6.51 -0.11 -17.94
CA GLN A 71 -6.09 -1.34 -18.61
C GLN A 71 -6.93 -2.54 -18.15
N ASN A 72 -7.37 -2.57 -16.90
CA ASN A 72 -8.27 -3.61 -16.42
C ASN A 72 -9.63 -3.57 -17.14
N CYS A 73 -10.34 -2.44 -17.10
CA CYS A 73 -11.60 -2.28 -17.83
C CYS A 73 -11.43 -2.59 -19.33
N ARG A 74 -10.31 -2.16 -19.93
CA ARG A 74 -10.02 -2.39 -21.36
C ARG A 74 -9.87 -3.88 -21.68
N ARG A 75 -9.24 -4.68 -20.81
CA ARG A 75 -9.18 -6.16 -20.95
C ARG A 75 -10.57 -6.79 -20.94
N HIS A 76 -11.56 -6.15 -20.31
CA HIS A 76 -12.96 -6.53 -20.32
C HIS A 76 -13.80 -5.84 -21.41
N GLY A 77 -13.18 -5.15 -22.37
CA GLY A 77 -13.88 -4.45 -23.45
C GLY A 77 -14.56 -3.13 -23.04
N ILE A 78 -14.27 -2.61 -21.84
CA ILE A 78 -14.90 -1.40 -21.29
C ILE A 78 -13.90 -0.24 -21.36
N ALA A 79 -14.28 0.85 -22.04
CA ALA A 79 -13.51 2.10 -22.04
C ALA A 79 -13.82 2.91 -20.77
N THR A 80 -12.89 2.93 -19.82
CA THR A 80 -13.00 3.74 -18.60
C THR A 80 -11.77 4.60 -18.43
N LYS A 81 -11.95 5.87 -18.06
CA LYS A 81 -10.84 6.79 -17.77
C LYS A 81 -10.00 6.28 -16.59
N ALA A 82 -8.68 6.23 -16.77
CA ALA A 82 -7.75 5.96 -15.69
C ALA A 82 -7.54 7.20 -14.81
N THR A 83 -7.42 6.96 -13.50
CA THR A 83 -7.19 7.98 -12.48
C THR A 83 -5.85 7.81 -11.77
N SER A 84 -5.35 6.57 -11.73
CA SER A 84 -4.12 6.18 -11.06
C SER A 84 -3.26 5.29 -11.94
N VAL A 85 -1.98 5.18 -11.59
CA VAL A 85 -1.04 4.19 -12.12
C VAL A 85 -0.61 3.35 -10.94
N ASP A 86 -0.61 2.04 -11.12
CA ASP A 86 -0.37 1.06 -10.06
C ASP A 86 0.57 -0.04 -10.54
N HIS A 87 1.29 -0.66 -9.61
CA HIS A 87 2.22 -1.74 -9.93
C HIS A 87 1.47 -3.06 -10.16
N ILE A 88 1.65 -3.75 -11.28
CA ILE A 88 1.01 -5.05 -11.57
C ILE A 88 1.38 -6.07 -10.49
N ILE A 89 2.68 -6.22 -10.23
CA ILE A 89 3.23 -6.91 -9.08
C ILE A 89 3.50 -5.86 -8.00
N PRO A 90 2.87 -5.92 -6.81
CA PRO A 90 3.10 -4.93 -5.77
C PRO A 90 4.55 -4.93 -5.28
N LYS A 91 5.08 -3.74 -4.92
CA LYS A 91 6.45 -3.57 -4.40
C LYS A 91 6.76 -4.47 -3.21
N ALA A 92 5.78 -4.69 -2.32
CA ALA A 92 5.92 -5.58 -1.17
C ALA A 92 6.21 -7.05 -1.57
N ARG A 93 5.96 -7.42 -2.83
CA ARG A 93 6.21 -8.75 -3.40
C ARG A 93 7.33 -8.74 -4.45
N GLY A 94 8.22 -7.75 -4.41
CA GLY A 94 9.34 -7.64 -5.34
C GLY A 94 9.01 -6.97 -6.68
N GLY A 95 7.84 -6.32 -6.79
CA GLY A 95 7.50 -5.54 -7.98
C GLY A 95 8.46 -4.38 -8.23
N THR A 96 8.91 -4.23 -9.48
CA THR A 96 9.82 -3.16 -9.90
C THR A 96 9.07 -1.91 -10.32
N ASP A 97 9.81 -0.82 -10.47
CA ASP A 97 9.31 0.48 -10.93
C ASP A 97 9.35 0.64 -12.47
N ASP A 98 9.61 -0.46 -13.17
CA ASP A 98 9.69 -0.54 -14.63
C ASP A 98 8.34 -0.32 -15.29
N ASP A 99 8.37 0.27 -16.49
CA ASP A 99 7.16 0.58 -17.24
C ASP A 99 6.33 -0.69 -17.54
N SER A 100 6.97 -1.87 -17.68
CA SER A 100 6.30 -3.16 -17.86
C SER A 100 5.52 -3.65 -16.63
N ASN A 101 5.91 -3.22 -15.43
CA ASN A 101 5.22 -3.54 -14.18
C ASN A 101 4.24 -2.45 -13.75
N LEU A 102 3.98 -1.43 -14.57
CA LEU A 102 3.04 -0.36 -14.26
C LEU A 102 1.83 -0.40 -15.20
N GLU A 103 0.63 -0.23 -14.65
CA GLU A 103 -0.61 -0.12 -15.43
C GLU A 103 -1.52 1.01 -14.94
N SER A 104 -2.21 1.66 -15.88
CA SER A 104 -3.20 2.69 -15.59
C SER A 104 -4.52 2.05 -15.16
N LEU A 105 -5.07 2.48 -14.02
CA LEU A 105 -6.32 1.97 -13.45
C LEU A 105 -7.32 3.10 -13.15
N CYS A 106 -8.61 2.78 -13.27
CA CYS A 106 -9.67 3.60 -12.70
C CYS A 106 -9.77 3.34 -11.19
N TRP A 107 -10.37 4.27 -10.46
CA TRP A 107 -10.49 4.17 -8.99
C TRP A 107 -11.16 2.86 -8.51
N PRO A 108 -12.25 2.37 -9.11
CA PRO A 108 -12.85 1.09 -8.72
C PRO A 108 -11.89 -0.11 -8.87
N CYS A 109 -11.19 -0.22 -10.01
CA CYS A 109 -10.25 -1.31 -10.23
C CYS A 109 -9.03 -1.22 -9.31
N HIS A 110 -8.52 -0.01 -9.08
CA HIS A 110 -7.41 0.22 -8.15
C HIS A 110 -7.79 -0.22 -6.73
N ARG A 111 -8.96 0.20 -6.24
CA ARG A 111 -9.47 -0.18 -4.93
C ARG A 111 -9.64 -1.70 -4.79
N ALA A 112 -10.20 -2.36 -5.81
CA ALA A 112 -10.40 -3.80 -5.81
C ALA A 112 -9.06 -4.57 -5.76
N LYS A 113 -8.06 -4.10 -6.52
CA LYS A 113 -6.70 -4.65 -6.49
C LYS A 113 -6.07 -4.52 -5.11
N THR A 114 -6.08 -3.32 -4.52
CA THR A 114 -5.56 -3.10 -3.16
C THR A 114 -6.24 -3.99 -2.12
N ALA A 115 -7.55 -4.20 -2.21
CA ALA A 115 -8.27 -5.09 -1.29
C ALA A 115 -7.83 -6.56 -1.43
N THR A 116 -7.60 -7.01 -2.67
CA THR A 116 -7.13 -8.38 -2.96
C THR A 116 -5.69 -8.57 -2.50
N GLU A 117 -4.83 -7.57 -2.66
CA GLU A 117 -3.41 -7.64 -2.26
C GLU A 117 -3.21 -7.68 -0.75
N ARG A 118 -4.16 -7.12 0.02
CA ARG A 118 -4.14 -7.16 1.50
C ARG A 118 -4.51 -8.52 2.07
N THR A 119 -5.27 -9.33 1.33
CA THR A 119 -5.79 -10.63 1.79
C THR A 119 -4.95 -11.80 1.33
N ARG A 120 -4.12 -11.61 0.31
CA ARG A 120 -3.14 -12.58 -0.18
C ARG A 120 -1.80 -12.42 0.53
#